data_AF-A0A336NF78-F1
#
_entry.id   AF-A0A336NF78-F1
#
_cell.length_a   1.000
_cell.length_b   1.000
_cell.length_c   1.000
_cell.angle_alpha   90.00
_cell.angle_beta   90.00
_cell.angle_gamma   90.00
#
_symmetry.space_group_name_H-M   'P 1'
#
loop_
_entity.id
_entity.type
_entity.pdbx_description
1 polymer ?
#
loop_
_entity_poly.entity_id
_entity_poly.type
_entity_poly.pdbx_seq_one_letter_code
_entity_poly.pdbx_strand_id
1 'polypeptide(L)'
;MTEFEPLSLPQIIEELSVEAILEQKITRLTELFAAHHIPYNVEKTAYDPVVIQLQAAAYEELLLRQRINEVARDNLLTFARGTSLDHLGDFHGGTRLLDEDDERLRRRIRLNR
;
A
#
# COMPACT_ATOMS: atom_id res chain seq x y z
N MET A 1 24.47 13.83 18.94
CA MET A 1 23.73 12.72 18.30
C MET A 1 22.34 13.26 18.02
N THR A 2 22.10 13.74 16.81
CA THR A 2 20.78 14.25 16.42
C THR A 2 19.88 13.04 16.25
N GLU A 3 18.99 12.84 17.23
CA GLU A 3 17.94 11.83 17.19
C GLU A 3 16.95 12.27 16.11
N PHE A 4 16.93 11.54 14.98
CA PHE A 4 16.00 11.83 13.89
C PHE A 4 14.62 11.36 14.32
N GLU A 5 13.70 12.30 14.47
CA GLU A 5 12.28 11.99 14.66
C GLU A 5 11.81 11.13 13.46
N PRO A 6 11.17 9.97 13.69
CA PRO A 6 10.73 9.12 12.61
C PRO A 6 9.68 9.87 11.81
N LEU A 7 10.02 10.25 10.57
CA LEU A 7 9.04 10.73 9.60
C LEU A 7 7.91 9.71 9.50
N SER A 8 6.67 10.19 9.35
CA SER A 8 5.53 9.32 9.09
C SER A 8 5.84 8.46 7.87
N LEU A 9 5.41 7.19 7.93
CA LEU A 9 5.63 6.27 6.83
C LEU A 9 5.05 6.89 5.54
N PRO A 10 5.76 6.80 4.40
CA PRO A 10 5.23 7.27 3.14
C PRO A 10 3.91 6.53 2.86
N GLN A 11 2.90 7.31 2.55
CA GLN A 11 1.60 6.84 2.12
C GLN A 11 1.40 7.33 0.69
N ILE A 12 1.56 6.42 -0.27
CA ILE A 12 1.39 6.74 -1.71
C ILE A 12 -0.09 6.70 -2.08
N ILE A 13 -0.83 5.77 -1.48
CA ILE A 13 -2.27 5.65 -1.64
C ILE A 13 -2.95 5.75 -0.27
N GLU A 14 -4.11 6.40 -0.25
CA GLU A 14 -4.93 6.51 0.95
C GLU A 14 -5.23 5.13 1.56
N GLU A 15 -5.20 5.04 2.88
CA GLU A 15 -5.58 3.85 3.64
C GLU A 15 -7.05 3.98 4.00
N LEU A 16 -7.88 3.11 3.43
CA LEU A 16 -9.31 3.07 3.67
C LEU A 16 -9.65 1.78 4.43
N SER A 17 -10.73 1.82 5.21
CA SER A 17 -11.32 0.60 5.74
C SER A 17 -12.06 -0.16 4.63
N VAL A 18 -12.27 -1.45 4.83
CA VAL A 18 -13.02 -2.28 3.87
C VAL A 18 -14.46 -1.77 3.71
N GLU A 19 -15.06 -1.24 4.77
CA GLU A 19 -16.40 -0.64 4.76
C GLU A 19 -16.45 0.62 3.91
N ALA A 20 -15.45 1.50 4.03
CA ALA A 20 -15.36 2.71 3.21
C ALA A 20 -15.20 2.37 1.72
N ILE A 21 -14.37 1.37 1.39
CA ILE A 21 -14.21 0.90 0.01
C ILE A 21 -15.53 0.29 -0.51
N LEU A 22 -16.21 -0.52 0.29
CA LEU A 22 -17.48 -1.13 -0.07
C LEU A 22 -18.56 -0.07 -0.36
N GLU A 23 -18.66 0.95 0.49
CA GLU A 23 -19.60 2.07 0.31
C GLU A 23 -19.35 2.81 -1.02
N GLN A 24 -18.08 3.09 -1.35
CA GLN A 24 -17.71 3.68 -2.63
C GLN A 24 -18.12 2.80 -3.82
N LYS A 25 -17.89 1.47 -3.73
CA LYS A 25 -18.27 0.52 -4.79
C LYS A 25 -19.79 0.41 -4.94
N ILE A 26 -20.54 0.39 -3.85
CA ILE A 26 -22.01 0.36 -3.85
C ILE A 26 -22.58 1.64 -4.48
N THR A 27 -22.02 2.79 -4.12
CA THR A 27 -22.39 4.08 -4.71
C THR A 27 -22.18 4.03 -6.23
N ARG A 28 -20.99 3.58 -6.66
CA ARG A 28 -20.67 3.45 -8.09
C ARG A 28 -21.58 2.47 -8.83
N LEU A 29 -21.90 1.33 -8.22
CA LEU A 29 -22.83 0.36 -8.76
C LEU A 29 -24.21 0.98 -8.97
N THR A 30 -24.72 1.69 -7.95
CA THR A 30 -26.04 2.33 -7.98
C THR A 30 -26.13 3.37 -9.10
N GLU A 31 -25.09 4.19 -9.28
CA GLU A 31 -24.98 5.13 -10.40
C GLU A 31 -25.03 4.44 -11.77
N LEU A 32 -24.26 3.35 -11.94
CA LEU A 32 -24.21 2.59 -13.19
C LEU A 32 -25.57 1.95 -13.51
N PHE A 33 -26.24 1.37 -12.52
CA PHE A 33 -27.56 0.79 -12.70
C PHE A 33 -28.60 1.83 -13.08
N ALA A 34 -28.58 3.00 -12.40
CA ALA A 34 -29.44 4.12 -12.75
C ALA A 34 -29.21 4.61 -14.19
N ALA A 35 -27.94 4.74 -14.62
CA ALA A 35 -27.58 5.13 -15.98
C ALA A 35 -28.10 4.16 -17.05
N HIS A 36 -28.24 2.88 -16.70
CA HIS A 36 -28.78 1.84 -17.58
C HIS A 36 -30.28 1.58 -17.38
N HIS A 37 -30.98 2.38 -16.58
CA HIS A 37 -32.40 2.20 -16.24
C HIS A 37 -32.71 0.82 -15.64
N ILE A 38 -31.74 0.21 -14.94
CA ILE A 38 -31.90 -1.08 -14.28
C ILE A 38 -32.35 -0.81 -12.84
N PRO A 39 -33.55 -1.25 -12.41
CA PRO A 39 -33.99 -1.07 -11.04
C PRO A 39 -33.16 -1.96 -10.12
N TYR A 40 -32.47 -1.34 -9.16
CA TYR A 40 -31.64 -2.04 -8.17
C TYR A 40 -31.74 -1.36 -6.81
N ASN A 41 -31.88 -2.16 -5.75
CA ASN A 41 -32.02 -1.67 -4.38
C ASN A 41 -31.06 -2.44 -3.47
N VAL A 42 -29.93 -1.81 -3.16
CA VAL A 42 -28.87 -2.42 -2.36
C VAL A 42 -29.26 -2.58 -0.89
N GLU A 43 -30.11 -1.69 -0.36
CA GLU A 43 -30.48 -1.65 1.07
C GLU A 43 -31.31 -2.86 1.51
N LYS A 44 -31.88 -3.61 0.56
CA LYS A 44 -32.76 -4.76 0.84
C LYS A 44 -32.08 -6.11 0.75
N THR A 45 -30.77 -6.19 0.53
CA THR A 45 -30.19 -7.47 0.07
C THR A 45 -28.76 -7.71 0.58
N ALA A 46 -28.61 -7.96 1.89
CA ALA A 46 -27.35 -8.43 2.49
C ALA A 46 -26.82 -9.76 1.88
N TYR A 47 -27.69 -10.52 1.20
CA TYR A 47 -27.36 -11.77 0.51
C TYR A 47 -27.34 -11.63 -1.02
N ASP A 48 -27.27 -10.41 -1.54
CA ASP A 48 -27.22 -10.19 -2.98
C ASP A 48 -25.88 -10.74 -3.49
N PRO A 49 -25.88 -11.63 -4.50
CA PRO A 49 -24.64 -12.09 -5.10
C PRO A 49 -23.74 -10.95 -5.58
N VAL A 50 -24.31 -9.83 -6.03
CA VAL A 50 -23.57 -8.63 -6.45
C VAL A 50 -22.91 -7.96 -5.24
N VAL A 51 -23.63 -7.79 -4.13
CA VAL A 51 -23.07 -7.20 -2.90
C VAL A 51 -21.97 -8.06 -2.32
N ILE A 52 -22.14 -9.39 -2.31
CA ILE A 52 -21.11 -10.33 -1.84
C ILE A 52 -19.84 -10.23 -2.72
N GLN A 53 -20.00 -10.12 -4.04
CA GLN A 53 -18.87 -9.89 -4.94
C GLN A 53 -18.17 -8.55 -4.66
N LEU A 54 -18.93 -7.48 -4.39
CA LEU A 54 -18.33 -6.18 -4.01
C LEU A 54 -17.59 -6.25 -2.67
N GLN A 55 -18.04 -7.05 -1.71
CA GLN A 55 -17.33 -7.28 -0.44
C GLN A 55 -15.99 -7.98 -0.69
N ALA A 56 -15.97 -9.03 -1.52
CA ALA A 56 -14.73 -9.71 -1.90
C ALA A 56 -13.75 -8.73 -2.61
N ALA A 57 -14.25 -7.97 -3.60
CA ALA A 57 -13.46 -6.98 -4.31
C ALA A 57 -12.97 -5.83 -3.41
N ALA A 58 -13.74 -5.43 -2.40
CA ALA A 58 -13.32 -4.42 -1.43
C ALA A 58 -12.19 -4.93 -0.53
N TYR A 59 -12.24 -6.20 -0.13
CA TYR A 59 -11.16 -6.83 0.64
C TYR A 59 -9.87 -6.97 -0.18
N GLU A 60 -9.98 -7.39 -1.44
CA GLU A 60 -8.83 -7.43 -2.36
C GLU A 60 -8.19 -6.05 -2.54
N GLU A 61 -9.01 -5.01 -2.69
CA GLU A 61 -8.52 -3.63 -2.82
C GLU A 61 -7.81 -3.15 -1.55
N LEU A 62 -8.33 -3.47 -0.35
CA LEU A 62 -7.65 -3.17 0.91
C LEU A 62 -6.23 -3.75 0.92
N LEU A 63 -6.09 -5.03 0.57
CA LEU A 63 -4.78 -5.70 0.53
C LEU A 63 -3.86 -5.09 -0.53
N LEU A 64 -4.39 -4.72 -1.69
CA LEU A 64 -3.60 -4.04 -2.74
C LEU A 64 -3.12 -2.66 -2.29
N ARG A 65 -3.96 -1.86 -1.62
CA ARG A 65 -3.58 -0.55 -1.06
C ARG A 65 -2.47 -0.69 -0.02
N GLN A 66 -2.59 -1.66 0.89
CA GLN A 66 -1.54 -1.97 1.87
C GLN A 66 -0.24 -2.35 1.16
N ARG A 67 -0.30 -3.24 0.17
CA ARG A 67 0.88 -3.70 -0.58
C ARG A 67 1.58 -2.57 -1.33
N ILE A 68 0.81 -1.65 -1.94
CA ILE A 68 1.36 -0.48 -2.62
C ILE A 68 2.13 0.41 -1.64
N ASN A 69 1.55 0.69 -0.46
CA ASN A 69 2.23 1.48 0.57
C ASN A 69 3.47 0.78 1.13
N GLU A 70 3.46 -0.55 1.30
CA GLU A 70 4.65 -1.33 1.66
C GLU A 70 5.78 -1.20 0.64
N VAL A 71 5.48 -1.40 -0.65
CA VAL A 71 6.48 -1.29 -1.73
C VAL A 71 7.06 0.14 -1.80
N ALA A 72 6.23 1.16 -1.52
CA ALA A 72 6.72 2.52 -1.44
C ALA A 72 7.73 2.72 -0.30
N ARG A 73 7.49 2.13 0.88
CA ARG A 73 8.44 2.15 2.01
C ARG A 73 9.74 1.44 1.66
N ASP A 74 9.67 0.30 0.97
CA ASP A 74 10.85 -0.48 0.57
C ASP A 74 11.79 0.28 -0.39
N ASN A 75 11.31 1.34 -1.05
CA ASN A 75 12.13 2.23 -1.87
C ASN A 75 12.80 3.37 -1.10
N LEU A 76 12.52 3.50 0.21
CA LEU A 76 13.19 4.49 1.04
C LEU A 76 14.34 3.83 1.82
N LEU A 77 15.54 4.40 1.70
CA LEU A 77 16.75 3.90 2.37
C LEU A 77 16.54 3.64 3.87
N THR A 78 15.70 4.44 4.53
CA THR A 78 15.38 4.29 5.96
C THR A 78 14.64 2.97 6.27
N PHE A 79 13.78 2.48 5.38
CA PHE A 79 12.90 1.33 5.65
C PHE A 79 13.27 0.07 4.84
N ALA A 80 13.93 0.23 3.69
CA ALA A 80 14.32 -0.86 2.81
C ALA A 80 15.14 -1.95 3.53
N ARG A 81 14.92 -3.22 3.18
CA ARG A 81 15.63 -4.37 3.76
C ARG A 81 16.09 -5.34 2.67
N GLY A 82 17.08 -6.18 3.00
CA GLY A 82 17.57 -7.23 2.10
C GLY A 82 17.89 -6.71 0.71
N THR A 83 17.32 -7.33 -0.32
CA THR A 83 17.58 -7.01 -1.73
C THR A 83 17.16 -5.60 -2.13
N SER A 84 16.07 -5.06 -1.56
CA SER A 84 15.66 -3.66 -1.82
C SER A 84 16.71 -2.67 -1.29
N LEU A 85 17.29 -2.96 -0.12
CA LEU A 85 18.39 -2.16 0.43
C LEU A 85 19.66 -2.31 -0.41
N ASP A 86 19.93 -3.49 -0.97
CA ASP A 86 21.08 -3.74 -1.85
C ASP A 86 20.99 -2.90 -3.12
N HIS A 87 19.82 -2.86 -3.76
CA HIS A 87 19.59 -2.03 -4.94
C HIS A 87 19.69 -0.53 -4.64
N LEU A 88 19.17 -0.08 -3.50
CA LEU A 88 19.35 1.31 -3.05
C LEU A 88 20.81 1.61 -2.74
N GLY A 89 21.53 0.66 -2.17
CA GLY A 89 22.96 0.74 -1.93
C GLY A 89 23.73 0.93 -3.22
N ASP A 90 23.51 0.07 -4.20
CA ASP A 90 24.11 0.18 -5.54
C ASP A 90 23.82 1.55 -6.18
N PHE A 91 22.57 2.01 -6.14
CA PHE A 91 22.17 3.32 -6.65
C PHE A 91 22.91 4.49 -5.97
N HIS A 92 23.23 4.35 -4.67
CA HIS A 92 23.99 5.34 -3.89
C HIS A 92 25.51 5.05 -3.83
N GLY A 93 26.03 4.10 -4.60
CA GLY A 93 27.46 3.77 -4.66
C GLY A 93 28.00 2.95 -3.48
N GLY A 94 27.13 2.25 -2.74
CA GLY A 94 27.47 1.37 -1.63
C GLY A 94 27.00 -0.07 -1.84
N THR A 95 27.84 -0.92 -2.42
CA THR A 95 27.57 -2.36 -2.57
C THR A 95 27.78 -3.11 -1.25
N ARG A 96 26.88 -4.05 -0.89
CA ARG A 96 26.97 -4.86 0.34
C ARG A 96 28.28 -5.65 0.42
N LEU A 97 28.91 -5.66 1.59
CA LEU A 97 30.10 -6.46 1.88
C LEU A 97 29.72 -7.85 2.42
N LEU A 98 30.65 -8.80 2.36
CA LEU A 98 30.46 -10.11 2.98
C LEU A 98 30.17 -9.97 4.48
N ASP A 99 29.16 -10.70 4.97
CA ASP A 99 28.68 -10.67 6.36
C ASP A 99 28.24 -9.28 6.87
N GLU A 100 27.89 -8.36 5.96
CA GLU A 100 27.34 -7.05 6.33
C GLU A 100 25.81 -7.11 6.47
N ASP A 101 25.32 -6.75 7.66
CA ASP A 101 23.89 -6.60 7.93
C ASP A 101 23.31 -5.29 7.35
N ASP A 102 21.98 -5.21 7.35
CA ASP A 102 21.24 -4.07 6.79
C ASP A 102 21.51 -2.76 7.54
N GLU A 103 21.74 -2.80 8.84
CA GLU A 103 21.99 -1.60 9.65
C GLU A 103 23.33 -0.98 9.28
N ARG A 104 24.37 -1.82 9.16
CA ARG A 104 25.72 -1.43 8.79
C ARG A 104 25.77 -0.92 7.35
N LEU A 105 25.14 -1.62 6.40
CA LEU A 105 25.04 -1.17 5.01
C LEU A 105 24.36 0.20 4.93
N ARG A 106 23.19 0.36 5.58
CA ARG A 106 22.44 1.63 5.58
C ARG A 106 23.26 2.78 6.18
N ARG A 107 23.99 2.52 7.26
CA ARG A 107 24.89 3.53 7.86
C ARG A 107 25.98 3.95 6.88
N ARG A 108 26.60 2.99 6.18
CA ARG A 108 27.65 3.27 5.19
C ARG A 108 27.13 4.08 4.01
N ILE A 109 25.97 3.73 3.45
CA ILE A 109 25.32 4.50 2.38
C ILE A 109 25.09 5.96 2.80
N ARG A 110 24.60 6.19 4.03
CA ARG A 110 24.35 7.55 4.55
C ARG A 110 25.63 8.38 4.74
N LEU A 111 26.75 7.73 5.10
CA LEU A 111 28.03 8.41 5.32
C LEU A 111 28.75 8.76 4.01
N ASN A 112 28.45 8.04 2.92
CA ASN A 112 29.04 8.25 1.61
C ASN A 112 28.23 9.26 0.74
N ARG A 113 27.25 9.95 1.32
CA ARG A 113 26.38 10.90 0.62
C ARG A 113 26.86 12.33 0.71
#